data_AF-A0A6P1JAT4-F1
#
_entry.id   AF-A0A6P1JAT4-F1
#
_cell.length_a   1.000
_cell.length_b   1.000
_cell.length_c   1.000
_cell.angle_alpha   90.00
_cell.angle_beta   90.00
_cell.angle_gamma   90.00
#
_symmetry.space_group_name_H-M   'P 1'
#
loop_
_entity.id
_entity.type
_entity.pdbx_description
1 polymer ?
#
loop_
_entity_poly.entity_id
_entity_poly.type
_entity_poly.pdbx_seq_one_letter_code
_entity_poly.pdbx_strand_id
1 'polypeptide(L)'
;MRARPNRHPLRFAVALAAAMLVLASAAVPVAAAERATISVLALGDSISQGRASCTTKADCPVNSWSTGSAPAVRSIATRLQEIAPGSVVSTANYAKSGSRIRAVAAMVTTAAAAGASPDVVTLMIGGNDLCHGDLYPAADGYTMTTAAAFSTSASSLLQQIGSTWPTATILLGSVADVASEWAGLRGGPAEPVWVAGKLCRTTRGVTDTGVPLTGEAQTASAAAAALRTEQYDRALASACAAVGPRCVWDGGAFTATPLTPDIVSTVDWFHPNARGQALIADVLWGPERVPAWAARFAAPPSPPLPSVTPAPTLEPTATPTPAPEPTGTPLPTDTPVPAGGPLPTVTPTATAPAEPEPAAAPTAQPTSAPTSPATPAPTPFATPTADTPAPTPIPTAAPTPTPSPTSTPTPTPTPSATPTRTPTATPTPTPTRTPTATPTPTRTPTATPTPTRTPTPTRTPSATPTPTPVRDTTAPVARITSPAAGSTVVGTVTLVAVSDPDSASLVFWSGTTRIGAGKQAADGSWALTVSTGGFAKGSHPVTAKPVDRAGNTSTSAAITVTVR
;
A
#
# COMPACT_ATOMS: atom_id res chain seq x y z
N MET A 1 -94.27 5.38 42.61
CA MET A 1 -92.94 5.12 42.03
C MET A 1 -93.01 5.35 40.52
N ARG A 2 -92.54 6.50 40.04
CA ARG A 2 -92.42 6.78 38.60
C ARG A 2 -91.09 7.50 38.38
N ALA A 3 -90.17 6.82 37.72
CA ALA A 3 -89.00 7.42 37.12
C ALA A 3 -89.33 7.80 35.67
N ARG A 4 -89.04 9.05 35.31
CA ARG A 4 -88.60 9.42 33.95
C ARG A 4 -87.71 10.68 34.01
N PRO A 5 -86.85 10.85 33.00
CA PRO A 5 -85.52 11.45 33.14
C PRO A 5 -85.43 12.84 32.50
N ASN A 6 -84.36 13.58 32.82
CA ASN A 6 -83.83 14.62 31.94
C ASN A 6 -82.32 14.75 32.19
N ARG A 7 -81.52 14.43 31.17
CA ARG A 7 -80.80 15.36 30.28
C ARG A 7 -79.60 16.02 30.98
N HIS A 8 -78.40 15.54 30.64
CA HIS A 8 -77.30 16.33 30.04
C HIS A 8 -75.97 15.54 30.03
N PRO A 9 -75.65 14.77 28.98
CA PRO A 9 -74.29 14.29 28.76
C PRO A 9 -73.77 14.64 27.35
N LEU A 10 -73.98 15.87 26.87
CA LEU A 10 -73.52 16.24 25.51
C LEU A 10 -72.67 17.51 25.42
N ARG A 11 -72.42 18.22 26.52
CA ARG A 11 -71.60 19.46 26.50
C ARG A 11 -70.14 19.26 26.91
N PHE A 12 -69.80 18.16 27.59
CA PHE A 12 -68.42 17.87 27.98
C PHE A 12 -67.62 17.09 26.90
N ALA A 13 -68.28 16.40 25.98
CA ALA A 13 -67.60 15.64 24.93
C ALA A 13 -67.07 16.52 23.77
N VAL A 14 -67.66 17.70 23.55
CA VAL A 14 -67.27 18.59 22.43
C VAL A 14 -66.09 19.49 22.79
N ALA A 15 -65.92 19.85 24.07
CA ALA A 15 -64.81 20.70 24.51
C ALA A 15 -63.46 19.95 24.53
N LEU A 16 -63.45 18.63 24.78
CA LEU A 16 -62.22 17.83 24.74
C LEU A 16 -61.77 17.51 23.30
N ALA A 17 -62.71 17.44 22.35
CA ALA A 17 -62.39 17.20 20.94
C ALA A 17 -61.83 18.44 20.24
N ALA A 18 -62.21 19.65 20.67
CA ALA A 18 -61.67 20.90 20.12
C ALA A 18 -60.27 21.24 20.67
N ALA A 19 -59.93 20.83 21.89
CA ALA A 19 -58.58 21.01 22.45
C ALA A 19 -57.55 19.97 21.93
N MET A 20 -58.02 18.82 21.45
CA MET A 20 -57.19 17.82 20.75
C MET A 20 -56.91 18.16 19.28
N LEU A 21 -57.51 19.22 18.72
CA LEU A 21 -57.37 19.59 17.31
C LEU A 21 -56.50 20.82 17.05
N VAL A 22 -55.83 21.38 18.07
CA VAL A 22 -54.96 22.58 17.92
C VAL A 22 -53.48 22.32 18.31
N LEU A 23 -53.12 21.10 18.71
CA LEU A 23 -51.72 20.66 18.88
C LEU A 23 -51.28 19.59 17.88
N ALA A 24 -51.96 19.51 16.73
CA ALA A 24 -51.34 18.95 15.52
C ALA A 24 -50.42 20.01 14.90
N SER A 25 -49.40 20.44 15.66
CA SER A 25 -48.21 21.02 15.04
C SER A 25 -47.72 19.96 14.06
N ALA A 26 -47.79 20.28 12.77
CA ALA A 26 -47.23 19.46 11.72
C ALA A 26 -45.79 19.16 12.12
N ALA A 27 -45.55 17.97 12.66
CA ALA A 27 -44.24 17.38 12.68
C ALA A 27 -43.92 17.22 11.20
N VAL A 28 -43.28 18.25 10.63
CA VAL A 28 -42.55 18.10 9.38
C VAL A 28 -41.73 16.84 9.60
N PRO A 29 -41.93 15.75 8.83
CA PRO A 29 -41.05 14.63 8.95
C PRO A 29 -39.67 15.21 8.66
N VAL A 30 -38.84 15.33 9.69
CA VAL A 30 -37.42 15.56 9.51
C VAL A 30 -37.03 14.34 8.72
N ALA A 31 -36.88 14.49 7.41
CA ALA A 31 -36.34 13.44 6.56
C ALA A 31 -35.09 12.98 7.28
N ALA A 32 -35.10 11.75 7.78
CA ALA A 32 -33.96 11.19 8.47
C ALA A 32 -32.80 11.35 7.49
N ALA A 33 -31.86 12.25 7.81
CA ALA A 33 -30.75 12.53 6.94
C ALA A 33 -30.10 11.19 6.62
N GLU A 34 -30.07 10.82 5.34
CA GLU A 34 -29.50 9.56 4.90
C GLU A 34 -28.05 9.54 5.39
N ARG A 35 -27.75 8.63 6.32
CA ARG A 35 -26.43 8.59 6.94
C ARG A 35 -25.41 8.30 5.84
N ALA A 36 -24.34 9.08 5.79
CA ALA A 36 -23.24 8.82 4.89
C ALA A 36 -22.76 7.36 5.09
N THR A 37 -22.54 6.64 4.00
CA THR A 37 -22.05 5.26 4.07
C THR A 37 -20.54 5.26 3.84
N ILE A 38 -19.81 4.50 4.64
CA ILE A 38 -18.38 4.18 4.44
C ILE A 38 -18.31 2.71 4.04
N SER A 39 -17.76 2.41 2.88
CA SER A 39 -17.67 1.04 2.36
C SER A 39 -16.27 0.46 2.53
N VAL A 40 -16.18 -0.70 3.22
CA VAL A 40 -14.94 -1.45 3.46
C VAL A 40 -14.97 -2.75 2.69
N LEU A 41 -14.00 -2.95 1.79
CA LEU A 41 -13.87 -4.16 1.01
C LEU A 41 -12.59 -4.91 1.39
N ALA A 42 -12.71 -6.20 1.70
CA ALA A 42 -11.58 -7.07 2.00
C ALA A 42 -11.18 -7.94 0.81
N LEU A 43 -9.88 -7.93 0.50
CA LEU A 43 -9.20 -8.82 -0.43
C LEU A 43 -8.13 -9.61 0.32
N GLY A 44 -7.78 -10.79 -0.20
CA GLY A 44 -6.74 -11.62 0.38
C GLY A 44 -7.11 -13.09 0.38
N ASP A 45 -6.68 -13.80 1.42
CA ASP A 45 -6.82 -15.24 1.52
C ASP A 45 -7.65 -15.67 2.75
N SER A 46 -7.32 -16.85 3.29
CA SER A 46 -7.99 -17.45 4.43
C SER A 46 -7.87 -16.61 5.70
N ILE A 47 -6.81 -15.83 5.87
CA ILE A 47 -6.68 -14.97 7.05
C ILE A 47 -7.76 -13.88 7.02
N SER A 48 -7.96 -13.24 5.87
CA SER A 48 -9.00 -12.22 5.69
C SER A 48 -10.42 -12.80 5.75
N GLN A 49 -10.59 -14.11 5.52
CA GLN A 49 -11.85 -14.84 5.76
C GLN A 49 -12.07 -15.26 7.23
N GLY A 50 -11.12 -14.98 8.12
CA GLY A 50 -11.19 -15.43 9.50
C GLY A 50 -11.14 -16.96 9.63
N ARG A 51 -10.54 -17.67 8.67
CA ARG A 51 -10.50 -19.15 8.64
C ARG A 51 -10.08 -19.70 10.00
N ALA A 52 -10.82 -20.70 10.48
CA ALA A 52 -10.56 -21.40 11.73
C ALA A 52 -10.49 -20.53 13.00
N SER A 53 -10.92 -19.28 12.94
CA SER A 53 -11.01 -18.41 14.13
C SER A 53 -12.28 -18.64 14.96
N CYS A 54 -13.26 -19.35 14.40
CA CYS A 54 -14.43 -19.91 15.09
C CYS A 54 -14.09 -21.31 15.65
N THR A 55 -15.11 -22.08 16.06
CA THR A 55 -14.96 -23.45 16.61
C THR A 55 -14.74 -24.53 15.54
N THR A 56 -14.70 -24.19 14.26
CA THR A 56 -14.54 -25.15 13.15
C THR A 56 -13.43 -24.70 12.21
N LYS A 57 -12.92 -25.62 11.39
CA LYS A 57 -11.92 -25.29 10.37
C LYS A 57 -12.47 -24.39 9.25
N ALA A 58 -13.74 -23.99 9.24
CA ALA A 58 -14.35 -23.22 8.15
C ALA A 58 -13.92 -21.75 8.15
N ASP A 59 -14.30 -21.03 7.08
CA ASP A 59 -14.23 -19.57 7.06
C ASP A 59 -15.18 -19.03 8.14
N CYS A 60 -14.75 -17.98 8.83
CA CYS A 60 -15.51 -17.35 9.91
C CYS A 60 -15.45 -15.83 9.70
N PRO A 61 -16.17 -15.30 8.69
CA PRO A 61 -16.09 -13.88 8.32
C PRO A 61 -16.47 -12.92 9.47
N VAL A 62 -17.28 -13.38 10.42
CA VAL A 62 -17.63 -12.63 11.64
C VAL A 62 -16.40 -12.21 12.46
N ASN A 63 -15.33 -13.00 12.41
CA ASN A 63 -14.06 -12.74 13.09
C ASN A 63 -12.99 -12.14 12.15
N SER A 64 -13.33 -11.77 10.92
CA SER A 64 -12.37 -11.15 10.00
C SER A 64 -11.79 -9.87 10.61
N TRP A 65 -10.45 -9.76 10.64
CA TRP A 65 -9.73 -8.56 11.07
C TRP A 65 -10.15 -7.28 10.32
N SER A 66 -10.62 -7.43 9.08
CA SER A 66 -11.01 -6.31 8.23
C SER A 66 -12.51 -5.99 8.33
N THR A 67 -13.35 -7.00 8.08
CA THR A 67 -14.81 -6.82 7.87
C THR A 67 -15.68 -7.47 8.94
N GLY A 68 -15.07 -8.13 9.92
CA GLY A 68 -15.80 -8.89 10.94
C GLY A 68 -16.58 -8.00 11.89
N SER A 69 -17.66 -8.53 12.44
CA SER A 69 -18.54 -7.86 13.41
C SER A 69 -18.32 -8.32 14.86
N ALA A 70 -17.42 -9.29 15.10
CA ALA A 70 -17.12 -9.76 16.44
C ALA A 70 -16.45 -8.65 17.29
N PRO A 71 -17.03 -8.27 18.45
CA PRO A 71 -16.47 -7.23 19.30
C PRO A 71 -15.05 -7.52 19.79
N ALA A 72 -14.72 -8.80 19.99
CA ALA A 72 -13.40 -9.24 20.44
C ALA A 72 -12.29 -8.99 19.40
N VAL A 73 -12.65 -8.89 18.11
CA VAL A 73 -11.70 -8.61 17.03
C VAL A 73 -11.51 -7.11 16.84
N ARG A 74 -12.60 -6.33 17.01
CA ARG A 74 -12.61 -4.88 16.80
C ARG A 74 -11.95 -4.52 15.47
N SER A 75 -12.51 -5.09 14.40
CA SER A 75 -12.02 -5.04 13.02
C SER A 75 -11.81 -3.62 12.49
N ILE A 76 -11.12 -3.48 11.35
CA ILE A 76 -10.99 -2.19 10.65
C ILE A 76 -12.36 -1.53 10.42
N ALA A 77 -13.36 -2.29 9.98
CA ALA A 77 -14.73 -1.78 9.81
C ALA A 77 -15.35 -1.32 11.13
N THR A 78 -15.14 -2.05 12.23
CA THR A 78 -15.61 -1.65 13.57
C THR A 78 -14.96 -0.34 14.01
N ARG A 79 -13.65 -0.20 13.84
CA ARG A 79 -12.91 1.02 14.20
C ARG A 79 -13.33 2.23 13.38
N LEU A 80 -13.58 2.04 12.09
CA LEU A 80 -14.15 3.09 11.23
C LEU A 80 -15.54 3.52 11.74
N GLN A 81 -16.38 2.57 12.17
CA GLN A 81 -17.71 2.88 12.71
C GLN A 81 -17.62 3.66 14.03
N GLU A 82 -16.63 3.35 14.88
CA GLU A 82 -16.39 4.05 16.15
C GLU A 82 -15.95 5.51 15.96
N ILE A 83 -15.12 5.80 14.95
CA ILE A 83 -14.67 7.18 14.67
C ILE A 83 -15.70 7.97 13.85
N ALA A 84 -16.65 7.29 13.21
CA ALA A 84 -17.69 7.87 12.36
C ALA A 84 -19.11 7.51 12.84
N PRO A 85 -19.53 7.90 14.07
CA PRO A 85 -20.82 7.51 14.64
C PRO A 85 -22.04 8.07 13.87
N GLY A 86 -21.85 9.12 13.06
CA GLY A 86 -22.88 9.68 12.17
C GLY A 86 -23.03 8.95 10.84
N SER A 87 -22.11 8.03 10.52
CA SER A 87 -22.09 7.25 9.28
C SER A 87 -22.51 5.79 9.53
N VAL A 88 -22.80 5.07 8.45
CA VAL A 88 -22.97 3.61 8.47
C VAL A 88 -21.78 2.98 7.76
N VAL A 89 -21.08 2.06 8.42
CA VAL A 89 -20.03 1.28 7.77
C VAL A 89 -20.65 0.03 7.15
N SER A 90 -20.50 -0.12 5.83
CA SER A 90 -20.85 -1.33 5.10
C SER A 90 -19.59 -2.14 4.77
N THR A 91 -19.73 -3.46 4.70
CA THR A 91 -18.60 -4.37 4.53
C THR A 91 -18.85 -5.38 3.42
N ALA A 92 -17.84 -5.66 2.61
CA ALA A 92 -17.86 -6.76 1.64
C ALA A 92 -16.54 -7.55 1.68
N ASN A 93 -16.61 -8.85 1.94
CA ASN A 93 -15.42 -9.70 2.01
C ASN A 93 -15.32 -10.57 0.75
N TYR A 94 -14.39 -10.22 -0.13
CA TYR A 94 -14.09 -10.93 -1.37
C TYR A 94 -12.81 -11.78 -1.28
N ALA A 95 -12.17 -11.84 -0.11
CA ALA A 95 -11.03 -12.72 0.11
C ALA A 95 -11.41 -14.18 -0.14
N LYS A 96 -10.44 -15.03 -0.45
CA LYS A 96 -10.73 -16.45 -0.73
C LYS A 96 -9.66 -17.35 -0.15
N SER A 97 -10.07 -18.26 0.73
CA SER A 97 -9.20 -19.25 1.36
C SER A 97 -8.36 -20.04 0.34
N GLY A 98 -7.07 -20.20 0.64
CA GLY A 98 -6.08 -20.85 -0.24
C GLY A 98 -5.56 -19.97 -1.39
N SER A 99 -6.00 -18.72 -1.49
CA SER A 99 -5.54 -17.83 -2.56
C SER A 99 -4.09 -17.42 -2.36
N ARG A 100 -3.36 -17.40 -3.48
CA ARG A 100 -2.06 -16.77 -3.66
C ARG A 100 -2.25 -15.41 -4.33
N ILE A 101 -1.22 -14.56 -4.30
CA ILE A 101 -1.28 -13.20 -4.86
C ILE A 101 -1.79 -13.16 -6.30
N ARG A 102 -1.39 -14.13 -7.13
CA ARG A 102 -1.80 -14.22 -8.54
C ARG A 102 -3.31 -14.37 -8.75
N ALA A 103 -4.05 -14.83 -7.74
CA ALA A 103 -5.50 -15.05 -7.82
C ALA A 103 -6.32 -13.85 -7.37
N VAL A 104 -5.71 -12.87 -6.68
CA VAL A 104 -6.45 -11.74 -6.08
C VAL A 104 -6.96 -10.78 -7.15
N ALA A 105 -6.27 -10.64 -8.28
CA ALA A 105 -6.71 -9.81 -9.41
C ALA A 105 -8.13 -10.19 -9.91
N ALA A 106 -8.46 -11.49 -9.89
CA ALA A 106 -9.79 -11.95 -10.25
C ALA A 106 -10.86 -11.51 -9.22
N MET A 107 -10.50 -11.43 -7.94
CA MET A 107 -11.40 -10.94 -6.88
C MET A 107 -11.74 -9.46 -7.09
N VAL A 108 -10.77 -8.65 -7.51
CA VAL A 108 -10.99 -7.24 -7.88
C VAL A 108 -11.99 -7.15 -9.04
N THR A 109 -11.77 -7.93 -10.10
CA THR A 109 -12.69 -7.99 -11.25
C THR A 109 -14.10 -8.41 -10.84
N THR A 110 -14.23 -9.45 -10.01
CA THR A 110 -15.53 -9.92 -9.51
C THR A 110 -16.24 -8.86 -8.67
N ALA A 111 -15.52 -8.21 -7.75
CA ALA A 111 -16.09 -7.16 -6.92
C ALA A 111 -16.56 -5.96 -7.75
N ALA A 112 -15.74 -5.52 -8.71
CA ALA A 112 -16.09 -4.43 -9.62
C ALA A 112 -17.32 -4.77 -10.48
N ALA A 113 -17.37 -5.99 -11.02
CA ALA A 113 -18.52 -6.48 -11.78
C ALA A 113 -19.80 -6.56 -10.95
N ALA A 114 -19.68 -6.79 -9.64
CA ALA A 114 -20.79 -6.73 -8.69
C ALA A 114 -21.18 -5.29 -8.27
N GLY A 115 -20.54 -4.26 -8.83
CA GLY A 115 -20.83 -2.85 -8.54
C GLY A 115 -20.19 -2.33 -7.26
N ALA A 116 -19.17 -3.01 -6.71
CA ALA A 116 -18.49 -2.53 -5.51
C ALA A 116 -17.83 -1.17 -5.73
N SER A 117 -18.06 -0.25 -4.79
CA SER A 117 -17.46 1.10 -4.75
C SER A 117 -16.94 1.38 -3.32
N PRO A 118 -15.82 0.75 -2.92
CA PRO A 118 -15.27 0.89 -1.57
C PRO A 118 -14.60 2.25 -1.35
N ASP A 119 -14.74 2.77 -0.13
CA ASP A 119 -13.94 3.89 0.38
C ASP A 119 -12.60 3.41 0.94
N VAL A 120 -12.57 2.16 1.43
CA VAL A 120 -11.41 1.48 1.97
C VAL A 120 -11.32 0.07 1.40
N VAL A 121 -10.20 -0.24 0.75
CA VAL A 121 -9.82 -1.60 0.34
C VAL A 121 -8.76 -2.08 1.31
N THR A 122 -8.98 -3.22 1.94
CA THR A 122 -7.97 -3.89 2.78
C THR A 122 -7.41 -5.08 2.01
N LEU A 123 -6.09 -5.26 2.04
CA LEU A 123 -5.41 -6.37 1.38
C LEU A 123 -4.33 -6.93 2.30
N MET A 124 -4.38 -8.23 2.53
CA MET A 124 -3.30 -9.00 3.12
C MET A 124 -3.19 -10.33 2.38
N ILE A 125 -2.00 -10.63 1.86
CA ILE A 125 -1.76 -11.78 1.00
C ILE A 125 -0.28 -12.17 1.03
N GLY A 126 0.03 -13.42 0.72
CA GLY A 126 1.41 -13.90 0.56
C GLY A 126 1.76 -15.06 1.50
N GLY A 127 0.95 -15.30 2.53
CA GLY A 127 1.09 -16.50 3.37
C GLY A 127 1.04 -17.77 2.53
N ASN A 128 0.04 -17.92 1.66
CA ASN A 128 -0.03 -19.07 0.75
C ASN A 128 1.07 -19.10 -0.33
N ASP A 129 1.70 -17.97 -0.63
CA ASP A 129 2.86 -17.92 -1.56
C ASP A 129 4.13 -18.46 -0.88
N LEU A 130 4.23 -18.34 0.45
CA LEU A 130 5.27 -18.97 1.28
C LEU A 130 4.95 -20.42 1.65
N CYS A 131 3.67 -20.73 1.90
CA CYS A 131 3.32 -21.86 2.76
C CYS A 131 2.37 -22.91 2.18
N HIS A 132 1.82 -22.73 0.98
CA HIS A 132 0.80 -23.63 0.49
C HIS A 132 1.35 -25.03 0.12
N GLY A 133 0.64 -26.10 0.50
CA GLY A 133 1.07 -27.49 0.29
C GLY A 133 1.22 -27.92 -1.16
N ASP A 134 0.57 -27.20 -2.08
CA ASP A 134 0.60 -27.44 -3.52
C ASP A 134 1.76 -26.70 -4.24
N LEU A 135 2.65 -26.04 -3.50
CA LEU A 135 3.82 -25.39 -4.08
C LEU A 135 4.89 -26.42 -4.43
N TYR A 136 5.26 -26.46 -5.71
CA TYR A 136 6.38 -27.25 -6.20
C TYR A 136 7.67 -26.44 -6.11
N PRO A 137 8.85 -27.10 -6.12
CA PRO A 137 10.12 -26.40 -6.21
C PRO A 137 10.13 -25.43 -7.39
N ALA A 138 10.41 -24.16 -7.10
CA ALA A 138 10.64 -23.16 -8.12
C ALA A 138 12.05 -23.31 -8.71
N ALA A 139 12.41 -22.42 -9.64
CA ALA A 139 13.72 -22.45 -10.31
C ALA A 139 14.93 -22.31 -9.34
N ASP A 140 14.69 -21.80 -8.13
CA ASP A 140 15.67 -21.68 -7.05
C ASP A 140 15.69 -22.90 -6.10
N GLY A 141 14.89 -23.94 -6.39
CA GLY A 141 14.82 -25.18 -5.62
C GLY A 141 13.89 -25.14 -4.41
N TYR A 142 13.23 -24.01 -4.10
CA TYR A 142 12.37 -23.88 -2.93
C TYR A 142 10.88 -23.96 -3.28
N THR A 143 10.07 -24.52 -2.38
CA THR A 143 8.62 -24.62 -2.56
C THR A 143 7.89 -23.34 -2.13
N MET A 144 8.22 -22.23 -2.80
CA MET A 144 7.63 -20.90 -2.57
C MET A 144 7.41 -20.21 -3.93
N THR A 145 6.43 -19.31 -4.05
CA THR A 145 6.32 -18.46 -5.25
C THR A 145 7.62 -17.68 -5.44
N THR A 146 8.17 -17.58 -6.65
CA THR A 146 9.43 -16.83 -6.83
C THR A 146 9.23 -15.35 -6.54
N ALA A 147 10.28 -14.66 -6.07
CA ALA A 147 10.24 -13.22 -5.83
C ALA A 147 9.81 -12.44 -7.08
N ALA A 148 10.32 -12.81 -8.25
CA ALA A 148 9.94 -12.19 -9.52
C ALA A 148 8.44 -12.36 -9.83
N ALA A 149 7.91 -13.58 -9.72
CA ALA A 149 6.49 -13.84 -9.99
C ALA A 149 5.56 -13.12 -8.99
N PHE A 150 5.96 -13.07 -7.72
CA PHE A 150 5.24 -12.34 -6.69
C PHE A 150 5.27 -10.83 -6.96
N SER A 151 6.44 -10.27 -7.28
CA SER A 151 6.61 -8.85 -7.60
C SER A 151 5.77 -8.41 -8.81
N THR A 152 5.76 -9.20 -9.88
CA THR A 152 4.89 -8.96 -11.04
C THR A 152 3.41 -8.95 -10.63
N SER A 153 3.00 -9.94 -9.84
CA SER A 153 1.61 -10.04 -9.38
C SER A 153 1.21 -8.88 -8.47
N ALA A 154 2.08 -8.49 -7.53
CA ALA A 154 1.85 -7.36 -6.62
C ALA A 154 1.69 -6.04 -7.38
N SER A 155 2.59 -5.79 -8.33
CA SER A 155 2.57 -4.57 -9.16
C SER A 155 1.29 -4.49 -9.97
N SER A 156 0.94 -5.55 -10.70
CA SER A 156 -0.28 -5.59 -11.50
C SER A 156 -1.55 -5.50 -10.63
N LEU A 157 -1.58 -6.18 -9.48
CA LEU A 157 -2.72 -6.16 -8.57
C LEU A 157 -2.98 -4.76 -8.01
N LEU A 158 -1.97 -4.08 -7.46
CA LEU A 158 -2.19 -2.76 -6.87
C LEU A 158 -2.47 -1.68 -7.91
N GLN A 159 -1.88 -1.78 -9.10
CA GLN A 159 -2.28 -0.95 -10.24
C GLN A 159 -3.75 -1.18 -10.63
N GLN A 160 -4.21 -2.43 -10.63
CA GLN A 160 -5.62 -2.77 -10.90
C GLN A 160 -6.55 -2.19 -9.83
N ILE A 161 -6.24 -2.37 -8.54
CA ILE A 161 -7.04 -1.79 -7.44
C ILE A 161 -7.09 -0.26 -7.57
N GLY A 162 -5.93 0.38 -7.77
CA GLY A 162 -5.82 1.83 -7.87
C GLY A 162 -6.53 2.45 -9.08
N SER A 163 -6.66 1.71 -10.18
CA SER A 163 -7.40 2.14 -11.38
C SER A 163 -8.90 1.82 -11.29
N THR A 164 -9.26 0.70 -10.67
CA THR A 164 -10.66 0.29 -10.49
C THR A 164 -11.38 1.19 -9.49
N TRP A 165 -10.71 1.55 -8.38
CA TRP A 165 -11.27 2.39 -7.32
C TRP A 165 -10.33 3.57 -7.00
N PRO A 166 -10.32 4.61 -7.84
CA PRO A 166 -9.32 5.69 -7.77
C PRO A 166 -9.42 6.58 -6.53
N THR A 167 -10.54 6.55 -5.81
CA THR A 167 -10.76 7.32 -4.57
C THR A 167 -10.54 6.50 -3.30
N ALA A 168 -10.50 5.17 -3.41
CA ALA A 168 -10.36 4.29 -2.27
C ALA A 168 -8.98 4.45 -1.60
N THR A 169 -8.97 4.38 -0.26
CA THR A 169 -7.73 4.13 0.49
C THR A 169 -7.45 2.63 0.42
N ILE A 170 -6.22 2.24 0.09
CA ILE A 170 -5.77 0.85 0.13
C ILE A 170 -4.96 0.66 1.41
N LEU A 171 -5.43 -0.16 2.33
CA LEU A 171 -4.68 -0.57 3.51
C LEU A 171 -4.01 -1.91 3.22
N LEU A 172 -2.68 -1.91 3.10
CA LEU A 172 -1.89 -3.05 2.69
C LEU A 172 -1.08 -3.60 3.86
N GLY A 173 -1.41 -4.82 4.27
CA GLY A 173 -0.66 -5.57 5.28
C GLY A 173 0.51 -6.34 4.68
N SER A 174 1.58 -6.43 5.46
CA SER A 174 2.76 -7.27 5.18
C SER A 174 2.48 -8.75 5.40
N VAL A 175 3.43 -9.62 4.99
CA VAL A 175 3.27 -11.07 5.09
C VAL A 175 3.44 -11.55 6.53
N ALA A 176 2.63 -12.50 6.97
CA ALA A 176 2.72 -13.09 8.31
C ALA A 176 4.12 -13.67 8.62
N ASP A 177 4.59 -13.51 9.86
CA ASP A 177 5.84 -14.14 10.33
C ASP A 177 5.64 -15.62 10.66
N VAL A 178 5.58 -16.44 9.62
CA VAL A 178 5.40 -17.88 9.74
C VAL A 178 6.60 -18.55 10.42
N ALA A 179 7.77 -17.90 10.47
CA ALA A 179 8.95 -18.45 11.11
C ALA A 179 8.79 -18.46 12.65
N SER A 180 8.32 -17.36 13.24
CA SER A 180 8.02 -17.33 14.67
C SER A 180 6.84 -18.21 15.05
N GLU A 181 5.82 -18.31 14.19
CA GLU A 181 4.71 -19.25 14.37
C GLU A 181 5.22 -20.69 14.49
N TRP A 182 6.02 -21.14 13.52
CA TRP A 182 6.60 -22.48 13.55
C TRP A 182 7.50 -22.67 14.78
N ALA A 183 8.31 -21.67 15.12
CA ALA A 183 9.19 -21.73 16.29
C ALA A 183 8.40 -21.89 17.61
N GLY A 184 7.23 -21.27 17.74
CA GLY A 184 6.37 -21.37 18.91
C GLY A 184 5.55 -22.67 18.99
N LEU A 185 5.23 -23.27 17.85
CA LEU A 185 4.32 -24.42 17.76
C LEU A 185 5.01 -25.79 17.59
N ARG A 186 6.26 -25.81 17.12
CA ARG A 186 7.04 -27.05 16.93
C ARG A 186 7.19 -27.84 18.23
N GLY A 187 7.19 -29.17 18.13
CA GLY A 187 7.18 -30.08 19.28
C GLY A 187 5.81 -30.26 19.95
N GLY A 188 4.78 -29.52 19.52
CA GLY A 188 3.41 -29.61 20.00
C GLY A 188 2.44 -30.27 19.01
N PRO A 189 1.13 -30.21 19.27
CA PRO A 189 0.09 -30.81 18.42
C PRO A 189 -0.01 -30.21 17.01
N ALA A 190 0.57 -29.02 16.79
CA ALA A 190 0.61 -28.36 15.48
C ALA A 190 1.53 -29.07 14.48
N GLU A 191 2.64 -29.63 14.95
CA GLU A 191 3.65 -30.27 14.11
C GLU A 191 3.08 -31.37 13.18
N PRO A 192 2.35 -32.38 13.67
CA PRO A 192 1.76 -33.39 12.80
C PRO A 192 0.73 -32.81 11.82
N VAL A 193 0.04 -31.71 12.18
CA VAL A 193 -0.92 -31.05 11.30
C VAL A 193 -0.22 -30.38 10.13
N TRP A 194 0.88 -29.66 10.38
CA TRP A 194 1.65 -29.00 9.33
C TRP A 194 2.34 -30.02 8.42
N VAL A 195 2.85 -31.12 9.00
CA VAL A 195 3.41 -32.24 8.25
C VAL A 195 2.37 -32.84 7.30
N ALA A 196 1.19 -33.20 7.81
CA ALA A 196 0.13 -33.79 7.00
C ALA A 196 -0.39 -32.84 5.91
N GLY A 197 -0.52 -31.55 6.23
CA GLY A 197 -0.92 -30.51 5.28
C GLY A 197 0.16 -30.05 4.30
N LYS A 198 1.40 -30.56 4.45
CA LYS A 198 2.58 -30.11 3.68
C LYS A 198 2.80 -28.59 3.73
N LEU A 199 2.39 -27.96 4.83
CA LEU A 199 2.43 -26.51 4.99
C LEU A 199 3.85 -26.04 5.27
N CYS A 200 4.22 -24.88 4.70
CA CYS A 200 5.45 -24.14 5.01
C CYS A 200 6.74 -24.99 4.98
N ARG A 201 6.89 -25.87 3.98
CA ARG A 201 8.02 -26.82 3.91
C ARG A 201 9.39 -26.15 4.03
N THR A 202 9.61 -25.06 3.29
CA THR A 202 10.86 -24.30 3.36
C THR A 202 11.09 -23.70 4.75
N THR A 203 10.07 -23.07 5.35
CA THR A 203 10.17 -22.50 6.71
C THR A 203 10.45 -23.57 7.77
N ARG A 204 9.91 -24.77 7.60
CA ARG A 204 10.14 -25.92 8.50
C ARG A 204 11.49 -26.60 8.28
N GLY A 205 12.22 -26.26 7.21
CA GLY A 205 13.46 -26.91 6.86
C GLY A 205 13.25 -28.37 6.45
N VAL A 206 12.31 -28.63 5.55
CA VAL A 206 12.08 -29.97 4.97
C VAL A 206 12.15 -29.92 3.44
N THR A 207 12.44 -31.06 2.81
CA THR A 207 12.39 -31.21 1.34
C THR A 207 10.95 -31.02 0.81
N ASP A 208 10.80 -30.92 -0.51
CA ASP A 208 9.51 -30.89 -1.20
C ASP A 208 8.60 -32.12 -0.90
N THR A 209 9.24 -33.25 -0.66
CA THR A 209 8.65 -34.52 -0.24
C THR A 209 8.39 -34.61 1.27
N GLY A 210 8.79 -33.60 2.05
CA GLY A 210 8.56 -33.50 3.49
C GLY A 210 9.61 -34.18 4.37
N VAL A 211 10.76 -34.55 3.81
CA VAL A 211 11.88 -35.15 4.56
C VAL A 211 12.62 -34.05 5.32
N PRO A 212 12.85 -34.19 6.64
CA PRO A 212 13.62 -33.21 7.42
C PRO A 212 15.03 -32.97 6.88
N LEU A 213 15.39 -31.70 6.70
CA LEU A 213 16.77 -31.29 6.43
C LEU A 213 17.56 -31.20 7.75
N THR A 214 18.88 -31.32 7.67
CA THR A 214 19.78 -31.21 8.82
C THR A 214 20.96 -30.28 8.53
N GLY A 215 21.61 -29.78 9.59
CA GLY A 215 22.83 -28.97 9.48
C GLY A 215 22.68 -27.71 8.61
N GLU A 216 23.64 -27.52 7.70
CA GLU A 216 23.66 -26.36 6.80
C GLU A 216 22.43 -26.30 5.88
N ALA A 217 21.91 -27.43 5.43
CA ALA A 217 20.74 -27.46 4.54
C ALA A 217 19.47 -26.95 5.25
N GLN A 218 19.28 -27.32 6.52
CA GLN A 218 18.17 -26.80 7.32
C GLN A 218 18.29 -25.29 7.54
N THR A 219 19.51 -24.82 7.85
CA THR A 219 19.81 -23.40 8.06
C THR A 219 19.58 -22.59 6.78
N ALA A 220 20.03 -23.10 5.63
CA ALA A 220 19.82 -22.48 4.32
C ALA A 220 18.34 -22.41 3.96
N SER A 221 17.56 -23.45 4.28
CA SER A 221 16.12 -23.48 4.04
C SER A 221 15.38 -22.40 4.85
N ALA A 222 15.66 -22.28 6.14
CA ALA A 222 15.09 -21.23 6.99
C ALA A 222 15.51 -19.82 6.51
N ALA A 223 16.77 -19.64 6.15
CA ALA A 223 17.27 -18.38 5.59
C ALA A 223 16.59 -18.02 4.25
N ALA A 224 16.33 -19.01 3.40
CA ALA A 224 15.63 -18.80 2.14
C ALA A 224 14.17 -18.39 2.35
N ALA A 225 13.47 -18.97 3.33
CA ALA A 225 12.13 -18.54 3.71
C ALA A 225 12.13 -17.08 4.20
N ALA A 226 13.03 -16.73 5.12
CA ALA A 226 13.16 -15.36 5.62
C ALA A 226 13.46 -14.35 4.50
N LEU A 227 14.39 -14.67 3.61
CA LEU A 227 14.71 -13.86 2.44
C LEU A 227 13.50 -13.71 1.52
N ARG A 228 12.70 -14.78 1.34
CA ARG A 228 11.50 -14.74 0.50
C ARG A 228 10.42 -13.84 1.09
N THR A 229 10.19 -13.89 2.41
CA THR A 229 9.28 -12.96 3.10
C THR A 229 9.70 -11.52 2.87
N GLU A 230 10.98 -11.19 3.08
CA GLU A 230 11.51 -9.84 2.84
C GLU A 230 11.34 -9.40 1.38
N GLN A 231 11.55 -10.32 0.42
CA GLN A 231 11.32 -10.06 -1.00
C GLN A 231 9.84 -9.77 -1.32
N TYR A 232 8.91 -10.49 -0.68
CA TYR A 232 7.48 -10.24 -0.85
C TYR A 232 7.06 -8.90 -0.27
N ASP A 233 7.50 -8.57 0.95
CA ASP A 233 7.16 -7.29 1.57
C ASP A 233 7.75 -6.12 0.79
N ARG A 234 8.99 -6.22 0.28
CA ARG A 234 9.55 -5.21 -0.63
C ARG A 234 8.72 -5.04 -1.89
N ALA A 235 8.22 -6.13 -2.47
CA ALA A 235 7.37 -6.08 -3.65
C ALA A 235 6.01 -5.41 -3.34
N LEU A 236 5.38 -5.73 -2.22
CA LEU A 236 4.14 -5.10 -1.75
C LEU A 236 4.35 -3.61 -1.50
N ALA A 237 5.39 -3.24 -0.75
CA ALA A 237 5.74 -1.85 -0.46
C ALA A 237 6.00 -1.05 -1.75
N SER A 238 6.78 -1.60 -2.69
CA SER A 238 7.09 -0.94 -3.95
C SER A 238 5.84 -0.74 -4.83
N ALA A 239 4.99 -1.77 -4.91
CA ALA A 239 3.72 -1.68 -5.63
C ALA A 239 2.78 -0.65 -4.99
N CYS A 240 2.77 -0.56 -3.66
CA CYS A 240 1.93 0.38 -2.91
C CYS A 240 2.39 1.82 -3.14
N ALA A 241 3.70 2.06 -3.05
CA ALA A 241 4.31 3.35 -3.36
C ALA A 241 3.98 3.82 -4.80
N ALA A 242 3.94 2.90 -5.77
CA ALA A 242 3.57 3.21 -7.15
C ALA A 242 2.09 3.65 -7.31
N VAL A 243 1.19 3.25 -6.42
CA VAL A 243 -0.19 3.77 -6.38
C VAL A 243 -0.26 5.20 -5.81
N GLY A 244 0.72 5.55 -4.97
CA GLY A 244 0.83 6.87 -4.34
C GLY A 244 0.15 6.94 -2.96
N PRO A 245 -0.17 8.15 -2.46
CA PRO A 245 -0.48 8.39 -1.05
C PRO A 245 -1.79 7.75 -0.56
N ARG A 246 -2.61 7.22 -1.47
CA ARG A 246 -3.83 6.48 -1.13
C ARG A 246 -3.56 5.03 -0.75
N CYS A 247 -2.38 4.50 -1.06
CA CYS A 247 -1.96 3.19 -0.58
C CYS A 247 -1.12 3.34 0.68
N VAL A 248 -1.62 2.75 1.76
CA VAL A 248 -1.06 2.79 3.11
C VAL A 248 -0.43 1.43 3.37
N TRP A 249 0.90 1.42 3.31
CA TRP A 249 1.71 0.26 3.67
C TRP A 249 1.89 0.21 5.19
N ASP A 250 1.78 -0.97 5.79
CA ASP A 250 1.98 -1.18 7.23
C ASP A 250 3.46 -1.08 7.67
N GLY A 251 4.39 -0.82 6.76
CA GLY A 251 5.81 -0.70 7.08
C GLY A 251 6.52 -2.03 7.34
N GLY A 252 5.87 -3.18 7.08
CA GLY A 252 6.36 -4.49 7.54
C GLY A 252 6.01 -4.78 9.01
N ALA A 253 5.11 -4.00 9.62
CA ALA A 253 4.79 -4.13 11.04
C ALA A 253 4.19 -5.50 11.39
N PHE A 254 3.36 -6.08 10.51
CA PHE A 254 2.80 -7.41 10.78
C PHE A 254 3.86 -8.51 10.65
N THR A 255 4.74 -8.46 9.65
CA THR A 255 5.91 -9.33 9.57
C THR A 255 6.86 -9.19 10.76
N ALA A 256 6.98 -7.98 11.32
CA ALA A 256 7.82 -7.74 12.49
C ALA A 256 7.16 -8.19 13.81
N THR A 257 5.89 -8.58 13.78
CA THR A 257 5.13 -9.00 14.97
C THR A 257 5.23 -10.52 15.13
N PRO A 258 5.91 -11.03 16.18
CA PRO A 258 6.04 -12.46 16.39
C PRO A 258 4.68 -13.12 16.62
N LEU A 259 4.44 -14.24 15.95
CA LEU A 259 3.21 -15.00 16.07
C LEU A 259 3.34 -16.04 17.17
N THR A 260 2.77 -15.74 18.35
CA THR A 260 2.82 -16.63 19.51
C THR A 260 1.71 -17.68 19.48
N PRO A 261 1.88 -18.85 20.12
CA PRO A 261 0.88 -19.91 20.09
C PRO A 261 -0.53 -19.52 20.56
N ASP A 262 -0.65 -18.54 21.47
CA ASP A 262 -1.92 -18.09 22.02
C ASP A 262 -2.78 -17.27 21.03
N ILE A 263 -2.21 -16.82 19.91
CA ILE A 263 -2.95 -16.15 18.83
C ILE A 263 -3.25 -17.07 17.64
N VAL A 264 -2.79 -18.32 17.69
CA VAL A 264 -3.05 -19.34 16.66
C VAL A 264 -4.28 -20.17 17.05
N SER A 265 -5.07 -20.57 16.05
CA SER A 265 -6.23 -21.43 16.26
C SER A 265 -5.80 -22.82 16.68
N THR A 266 -6.37 -23.32 17.78
CA THR A 266 -6.19 -24.74 18.18
C THR A 266 -7.03 -25.70 17.33
N VAL A 267 -7.84 -25.19 16.40
CA VAL A 267 -8.72 -25.99 15.53
C VAL A 267 -7.94 -26.56 14.34
N ASP A 268 -7.04 -25.77 13.76
CA ASP A 268 -6.16 -26.21 12.67
C ASP A 268 -4.68 -25.94 12.89
N TRP A 269 -4.33 -25.31 14.01
CA TRP A 269 -2.95 -25.04 14.42
C TRP A 269 -2.17 -24.20 13.42
N PHE A 270 -2.82 -23.39 12.60
CA PHE A 270 -2.16 -22.59 11.55
C PHE A 270 -2.79 -21.21 11.35
N HIS A 271 -4.12 -21.11 11.29
CA HIS A 271 -4.73 -19.79 11.07
C HIS A 271 -4.83 -19.00 12.39
N PRO A 272 -4.84 -17.65 12.33
CA PRO A 272 -5.07 -16.83 13.51
C PRO A 272 -6.44 -17.12 14.14
N ASN A 273 -6.47 -17.29 15.47
CA ASN A 273 -7.72 -17.32 16.23
C ASN A 273 -8.33 -15.90 16.35
N ALA A 274 -9.44 -15.73 17.06
CA ALA A 274 -10.06 -14.41 17.22
C ALA A 274 -9.10 -13.33 17.80
N ARG A 275 -8.18 -13.70 18.69
CA ARG A 275 -7.16 -12.80 19.22
C ARG A 275 -6.08 -12.47 18.19
N GLY A 276 -5.68 -13.44 17.37
CA GLY A 276 -4.79 -13.19 16.24
C GLY A 276 -5.42 -12.29 15.16
N GLN A 277 -6.72 -12.45 14.91
CA GLN A 277 -7.48 -11.53 14.05
C GLN A 277 -7.53 -10.11 14.64
N ALA A 278 -7.70 -9.98 15.96
CA ALA A 278 -7.63 -8.69 16.65
C ALA A 278 -6.24 -8.04 16.51
N LEU A 279 -5.18 -8.83 16.67
CA LEU A 279 -3.80 -8.36 16.50
C LEU A 279 -3.56 -7.80 15.09
N ILE A 280 -4.03 -8.50 14.05
CA ILE A 280 -3.90 -8.02 12.66
C ILE A 280 -4.62 -6.67 12.50
N ALA A 281 -5.85 -6.56 13.03
CA ALA A 281 -6.61 -5.31 12.97
C ALA A 281 -5.91 -4.17 13.73
N ASP A 282 -5.28 -4.45 14.88
CA ASP A 282 -4.50 -3.48 15.64
C ASP A 282 -3.26 -3.00 14.88
N VAL A 283 -2.46 -3.93 14.35
CA VAL A 283 -1.22 -3.60 13.65
C VAL A 283 -1.50 -2.75 12.40
N LEU A 284 -2.52 -3.12 11.61
CA LEU A 284 -2.86 -2.42 10.37
C LEU A 284 -3.66 -1.13 10.63
N TRP A 285 -4.34 -1.01 11.77
CA TRP A 285 -4.89 0.28 12.19
C TRP A 285 -3.76 1.27 12.51
N GLY A 286 -2.76 0.82 13.27
CA GLY A 286 -1.66 1.65 13.75
C GLY A 286 -1.86 2.13 15.19
N PRO A 287 -0.84 2.78 15.77
CA PRO A 287 -0.83 3.16 17.18
C PRO A 287 -1.76 4.33 17.51
N GLU A 288 -2.16 5.14 16.52
CA GLU A 288 -3.01 6.28 16.75
C GLU A 288 -4.48 5.88 16.97
N ARG A 289 -5.17 6.66 17.81
CA ARG A 289 -6.63 6.53 17.95
C ARG A 289 -7.35 6.76 16.62
N VAL A 290 -6.90 7.75 15.85
CA VAL A 290 -7.38 8.04 14.49
C VAL A 290 -6.16 8.21 13.59
N PRO A 291 -5.76 7.17 12.83
CA PRO A 291 -4.65 7.23 11.90
C PRO A 291 -4.89 8.27 10.80
N ALA A 292 -3.82 8.83 10.25
CA ALA A 292 -3.91 9.88 9.22
C ALA A 292 -4.76 9.47 8.01
N TRP A 293 -4.68 8.21 7.59
CA TRP A 293 -5.46 7.68 6.48
C TRP A 293 -6.98 7.62 6.79
N ALA A 294 -7.33 7.45 8.06
CA ALA A 294 -8.71 7.32 8.53
C ALA A 294 -9.33 8.66 8.93
N ALA A 295 -8.51 9.71 9.11
CA ALA A 295 -8.94 11.02 9.59
C ALA A 295 -10.08 11.64 8.75
N ARG A 296 -10.10 11.38 7.44
CA ARG A 296 -11.17 11.85 6.53
C ARG A 296 -12.56 11.29 6.82
N PHE A 297 -12.64 10.19 7.57
CA PHE A 297 -13.89 9.54 7.95
C PHE A 297 -14.36 9.95 9.35
N ALA A 298 -13.46 10.49 10.17
CA ALA A 298 -13.77 10.84 11.54
C ALA A 298 -14.83 11.95 11.59
N ALA A 299 -15.77 11.84 12.53
CA ALA A 299 -16.69 12.93 12.81
C ALA A 299 -15.88 14.19 13.22
N PRO A 300 -16.29 15.39 12.79
CA PRO A 300 -15.64 16.62 13.23
C PRO A 300 -15.69 16.70 14.76
N PRO A 301 -14.64 17.24 15.42
CA PRO A 301 -14.63 17.39 16.86
C PRO A 301 -15.89 18.15 17.28
N SER A 302 -16.61 17.62 18.27
CA SER A 302 -17.78 18.32 18.81
C SER A 302 -17.33 19.71 19.26
N PRO A 303 -18.08 20.78 18.93
CA PRO A 303 -17.76 22.09 19.47
C PRO A 303 -17.74 21.99 21.01
N PRO A 304 -16.84 22.71 21.69
CA PRO A 304 -16.81 22.71 23.15
C PRO A 304 -18.22 23.06 23.64
N LEU A 305 -18.73 22.24 24.57
CA LEU A 305 -19.97 22.56 25.26
C LEU A 305 -19.82 23.99 25.80
N PRO A 306 -20.81 24.88 25.60
CA PRO A 306 -20.74 26.22 26.18
C PRO A 306 -20.51 26.05 27.67
N SER A 307 -19.43 26.65 28.17
CA SER A 307 -19.11 26.66 29.60
C SER A 307 -20.35 27.12 30.34
N VAL A 308 -20.98 26.20 31.06
CA VAL A 308 -22.06 26.55 31.97
C VAL A 308 -21.37 27.31 33.09
N THR A 309 -21.39 28.64 33.02
CA THR A 309 -21.03 29.49 34.15
C THR A 309 -21.86 29.02 35.33
N PRO A 310 -21.27 28.53 36.43
CA PRO A 310 -22.05 28.15 37.58
C PRO A 310 -22.84 29.38 38.04
N ALA A 311 -24.14 29.22 38.19
CA ALA A 311 -25.01 30.27 38.73
C ALA A 311 -24.42 30.75 40.06
N PRO A 312 -24.44 32.07 40.35
CA PRO A 312 -23.89 32.58 41.60
C PRO A 312 -24.58 31.87 42.77
N THR A 313 -23.78 31.24 43.61
CA THR A 313 -24.24 30.63 44.86
C THR A 313 -24.66 31.78 45.77
N LEU A 314 -25.94 31.82 46.15
CA LEU A 314 -26.43 32.75 47.17
C LEU A 314 -25.84 32.34 48.53
N GLU A 315 -24.91 33.14 49.05
CA GLU A 315 -24.44 33.00 50.44
C GLU A 315 -25.56 33.35 51.44
N PRO A 316 -25.63 32.67 52.60
CA PRO A 316 -26.61 32.97 53.63
C PRO A 316 -26.18 34.19 54.47
N THR A 317 -27.12 35.10 54.63
CA THR A 317 -27.05 36.36 55.38
C THR A 317 -26.56 36.18 56.83
N ALA A 318 -25.47 36.86 57.20
CA ALA A 318 -25.05 37.05 58.58
C ALA A 318 -25.60 38.36 59.17
N THR A 319 -26.01 38.28 60.44
CA THR A 319 -26.71 39.25 61.29
C THR A 319 -25.82 40.46 61.69
N PRO A 320 -26.39 41.68 61.92
CA PRO A 320 -25.60 42.91 62.02
C PRO A 320 -25.06 43.19 63.44
N THR A 321 -23.93 43.89 63.52
CA THR A 321 -23.38 44.52 64.74
C THR A 321 -23.27 46.04 64.50
N PRO A 322 -23.59 46.92 65.47
CA PRO A 322 -23.81 48.34 65.22
C PRO A 322 -22.53 49.19 65.26
N ALA A 323 -22.62 50.34 64.60
CA ALA A 323 -21.61 51.39 64.43
C ALA A 323 -21.21 52.10 65.74
N PRO A 324 -20.13 52.90 65.69
CA PRO A 324 -20.35 54.34 65.81
C PRO A 324 -19.66 55.19 64.73
N GLU A 325 -20.11 56.44 64.67
CA GLU A 325 -20.03 57.45 63.62
C GLU A 325 -18.92 58.52 63.92
N PRO A 326 -18.85 59.71 63.27
CA PRO A 326 -17.94 60.04 62.16
C PRO A 326 -17.00 61.24 62.44
N THR A 327 -16.03 61.51 61.56
CA THR A 327 -15.45 62.84 61.23
C THR A 327 -14.46 62.63 60.07
N GLY A 328 -14.35 63.38 58.96
CA GLY A 328 -14.99 64.57 58.40
C GLY A 328 -14.28 64.85 57.05
N THR A 329 -15.00 65.36 56.06
CA THR A 329 -14.48 65.72 54.70
C THR A 329 -13.73 67.07 54.73
N PRO A 330 -12.90 67.44 53.72
CA PRO A 330 -13.43 67.99 52.46
C PRO A 330 -12.68 67.61 51.14
N LEU A 331 -13.41 67.78 50.03
CA LEU A 331 -13.07 67.77 48.58
C LEU A 331 -12.24 69.04 48.19
N PRO A 332 -11.90 69.38 46.91
CA PRO A 332 -11.82 68.67 45.60
C PRO A 332 -10.42 68.85 44.92
N THR A 333 -10.13 68.42 43.68
CA THR A 333 -10.22 69.29 42.47
C THR A 333 -9.69 68.55 41.21
N ASP A 334 -10.45 68.70 40.12
CA ASP A 334 -10.16 68.69 38.67
C ASP A 334 -9.60 67.49 37.88
N THR A 335 -10.51 66.93 37.07
CA THR A 335 -10.32 66.42 35.70
C THR A 335 -9.91 67.55 34.73
N PRO A 336 -9.21 67.29 33.61
CA PRO A 336 -9.94 66.90 32.38
C PRO A 336 -9.21 65.93 31.41
N VAL A 337 -10.05 65.21 30.66
CA VAL A 337 -9.82 64.46 29.39
C VAL A 337 -9.67 65.50 28.25
N PRO A 338 -8.91 65.33 27.12
CA PRO A 338 -9.24 64.32 26.09
C PRO A 338 -8.17 63.84 25.05
N ALA A 339 -8.61 62.79 24.33
CA ALA A 339 -8.42 62.49 22.89
C ALA A 339 -7.08 61.96 22.33
N GLY A 340 -7.18 60.74 21.77
CA GLY A 340 -6.84 60.46 20.37
C GLY A 340 -5.41 60.04 20.01
N GLY A 341 -5.23 58.79 19.57
CA GLY A 341 -4.04 58.37 18.82
C GLY A 341 -3.86 56.85 18.74
N PRO A 342 -3.50 56.25 17.58
CA PRO A 342 -3.81 54.87 17.24
C PRO A 342 -2.79 53.81 17.74
N LEU A 343 -3.25 52.55 17.73
CA LEU A 343 -2.48 51.33 17.96
C LEU A 343 -1.26 51.22 17.01
N PRO A 344 -0.11 50.68 17.47
CA PRO A 344 0.87 50.11 16.57
C PRO A 344 0.49 48.68 16.16
N THR A 345 0.34 48.49 14.85
CA THR A 345 0.28 47.20 14.16
C THR A 345 1.62 46.48 14.29
N VAL A 346 1.63 45.29 14.88
CA VAL A 346 2.78 44.38 14.90
C VAL A 346 2.71 43.46 13.68
N THR A 347 3.63 43.65 12.74
CA THR A 347 3.89 42.75 11.61
C THR A 347 5.13 41.91 11.95
N PRO A 348 5.10 40.57 11.89
CA PRO A 348 6.32 39.78 11.95
C PRO A 348 7.01 39.72 10.58
N THR A 349 8.17 40.36 10.46
CA THR A 349 9.09 40.20 9.32
C THR A 349 9.89 38.91 9.49
N ALA A 350 9.76 38.00 8.53
CA ALA A 350 10.61 36.83 8.37
C ALA A 350 11.90 37.22 7.61
N THR A 351 13.07 36.88 8.15
CA THR A 351 14.35 36.96 7.45
C THR A 351 14.78 35.54 7.05
N ALA A 352 14.82 35.28 5.74
CA ALA A 352 15.41 34.08 5.15
C ALA A 352 16.92 34.27 4.93
N PRO A 353 17.76 33.22 4.99
CA PRO A 353 19.12 33.26 4.45
C PRO A 353 19.13 32.87 2.96
N ALA A 354 19.89 33.64 2.18
CA ALA A 354 20.00 33.58 0.73
C ALA A 354 20.98 32.49 0.22
N GLU A 355 20.59 31.91 -0.90
CA GLU A 355 21.33 31.07 -1.85
C GLU A 355 22.28 31.94 -2.72
N PRO A 356 23.46 31.45 -3.15
CA PRO A 356 24.27 32.15 -4.15
C PRO A 356 24.09 31.57 -5.57
N GLU A 357 23.66 32.44 -6.50
CA GLU A 357 23.65 32.21 -7.96
C GLU A 357 24.95 32.72 -8.64
N PRO A 358 25.21 32.35 -9.92
CA PRO A 358 26.53 32.20 -10.50
C PRO A 358 27.08 33.44 -11.23
N ALA A 359 28.40 33.50 -11.39
CA ALA A 359 29.08 34.48 -12.24
C ALA A 359 29.47 33.88 -13.61
N ALA A 360 29.29 34.68 -14.65
CA ALA A 360 29.44 34.35 -16.07
C ALA A 360 30.88 34.38 -16.62
N ALA A 361 30.99 33.78 -17.82
CA ALA A 361 32.10 33.53 -18.75
C ALA A 361 33.29 34.52 -18.86
N PRO A 362 34.41 34.04 -19.41
CA PRO A 362 34.80 34.55 -20.73
C PRO A 362 35.20 33.49 -21.77
N THR A 363 35.05 33.91 -23.03
CA THR A 363 35.26 33.23 -24.31
C THR A 363 36.74 33.17 -24.72
N ALA A 364 37.22 32.04 -25.26
CA ALA A 364 38.09 31.95 -26.45
C ALA A 364 38.48 30.48 -26.78
N GLN A 365 38.23 30.09 -28.03
CA GLN A 365 38.64 28.84 -28.70
C GLN A 365 40.16 28.87 -29.01
N PRO A 366 40.82 27.71 -29.17
CA PRO A 366 41.11 27.25 -30.53
C PRO A 366 40.97 25.73 -30.74
N THR A 367 40.57 25.43 -31.97
CA THR A 367 40.51 24.15 -32.68
C THR A 367 41.91 23.68 -33.08
N SER A 368 42.21 22.38 -32.96
CA SER A 368 42.74 21.53 -34.06
C SER A 368 42.99 20.09 -33.61
N ALA A 369 42.58 19.16 -34.47
CA ALA A 369 42.79 17.71 -34.39
C ALA A 369 44.25 17.32 -34.66
N PRO A 370 44.66 16.08 -34.34
CA PRO A 370 45.71 15.42 -35.09
C PRO A 370 45.23 14.14 -35.77
N THR A 371 45.43 14.17 -37.08
CA THR A 371 45.40 13.11 -38.08
C THR A 371 46.55 12.12 -37.85
N SER A 372 46.31 10.82 -38.12
CA SER A 372 47.36 9.80 -38.26
C SER A 372 48.34 10.14 -39.39
N PRO A 373 49.60 9.72 -39.29
CA PRO A 373 50.41 9.43 -40.46
C PRO A 373 50.90 7.98 -40.52
N ALA A 374 51.25 7.61 -41.75
CA ALA A 374 51.49 6.28 -42.28
C ALA A 374 52.87 5.66 -41.96
N THR A 375 52.93 4.36 -42.25
CA THR A 375 54.06 3.45 -42.41
C THR A 375 55.29 4.04 -43.13
N PRO A 376 56.49 3.48 -42.88
CA PRO A 376 57.20 2.84 -43.99
C PRO A 376 57.89 1.50 -43.63
N ALA A 377 58.01 0.62 -44.63
CA ALA A 377 58.88 -0.57 -44.68
C ALA A 377 60.28 -0.17 -45.22
N PRO A 378 61.36 -1.00 -45.12
CA PRO A 378 61.53 -2.19 -45.97
C PRO A 378 62.27 -3.42 -45.35
N THR A 379 62.32 -4.45 -46.20
CA THR A 379 62.76 -5.86 -46.25
C THR A 379 64.30 -6.15 -46.11
N PRO A 380 64.85 -7.35 -46.47
CA PRO A 380 64.59 -8.78 -46.11
C PRO A 380 65.91 -9.59 -45.83
N PHE A 381 65.87 -10.87 -45.39
CA PHE A 381 66.61 -11.99 -46.02
C PHE A 381 66.35 -13.41 -45.44
N ALA A 382 66.18 -14.35 -46.40
CA ALA A 382 66.43 -15.80 -46.49
C ALA A 382 65.72 -16.89 -45.61
N THR A 383 64.87 -17.64 -46.33
CA THR A 383 64.45 -19.07 -46.28
C THR A 383 65.63 -20.08 -46.35
N PRO A 384 65.49 -21.42 -46.12
CA PRO A 384 64.63 -22.38 -46.87
C PRO A 384 63.83 -23.38 -45.98
N THR A 385 62.58 -23.77 -46.27
CA THR A 385 61.98 -24.66 -47.31
C THR A 385 62.03 -26.17 -46.99
N ALA A 386 60.83 -26.77 -46.89
CA ALA A 386 60.35 -28.00 -47.55
C ALA A 386 59.60 -28.96 -46.60
N ASP A 387 58.27 -29.00 -46.68
CA ASP A 387 57.56 -30.06 -47.42
C ASP A 387 56.02 -29.90 -47.34
N THR A 388 55.38 -30.00 -48.50
CA THR A 388 53.93 -30.03 -48.76
C THR A 388 53.75 -30.83 -50.06
N PRO A 389 52.79 -31.76 -50.15
CA PRO A 389 51.48 -31.47 -50.78
C PRO A 389 50.32 -32.21 -50.06
N ALA A 390 49.01 -31.96 -50.25
CA ALA A 390 48.24 -31.43 -51.38
C ALA A 390 46.85 -30.91 -50.88
N PRO A 391 46.09 -30.15 -51.70
CA PRO A 391 44.96 -29.32 -51.25
C PRO A 391 43.58 -30.01 -51.28
N THR A 392 42.68 -29.58 -50.37
CA THR A 392 41.25 -29.95 -50.34
C THR A 392 40.38 -28.76 -50.80
N PRO A 393 39.38 -28.96 -51.68
CA PRO A 393 38.62 -27.86 -52.29
C PRO A 393 37.52 -27.28 -51.39
N ILE A 394 37.27 -25.97 -51.57
CA ILE A 394 36.08 -25.21 -51.13
C ILE A 394 35.55 -24.55 -52.42
N PRO A 395 34.26 -24.66 -52.80
CA PRO A 395 33.22 -23.81 -52.21
C PRO A 395 31.80 -24.41 -52.19
N THR A 396 30.87 -23.81 -51.43
CA THR A 396 29.58 -23.27 -51.93
C THR A 396 28.79 -22.62 -50.79
N ALA A 397 28.21 -21.46 -51.08
CA ALA A 397 27.42 -20.63 -50.19
C ALA A 397 26.17 -21.33 -49.63
N ALA A 398 25.85 -21.01 -48.38
CA ALA A 398 24.66 -21.45 -47.67
C ALA A 398 23.38 -20.87 -48.33
N PRO A 399 22.30 -21.66 -48.48
CA PRO A 399 21.03 -21.16 -48.97
C PRO A 399 20.30 -20.31 -47.92
N THR A 400 19.79 -19.17 -48.38
CA THR A 400 18.87 -18.27 -47.68
C THR A 400 17.58 -19.02 -47.30
N PRO A 401 17.07 -18.93 -46.05
CA PRO A 401 15.79 -19.53 -45.70
C PRO A 401 14.62 -18.78 -46.37
N THR A 402 13.82 -19.53 -47.12
CA THR A 402 12.55 -19.15 -47.76
C THR A 402 11.49 -18.77 -46.71
N PRO A 403 10.69 -17.70 -46.90
CA PRO A 403 9.61 -17.37 -45.98
C PRO A 403 8.49 -18.43 -45.97
N SER A 404 8.04 -18.78 -44.77
CA SER A 404 6.93 -19.70 -44.49
C SER A 404 5.59 -19.14 -45.03
N PRO A 405 4.68 -19.99 -45.55
CA PRO A 405 3.39 -19.54 -46.06
C PRO A 405 2.50 -18.99 -44.95
N THR A 406 1.94 -17.81 -45.23
CA THR A 406 0.92 -17.12 -44.45
C THR A 406 -0.36 -17.94 -44.42
N SER A 407 -0.86 -18.28 -43.24
CA SER A 407 -2.17 -18.90 -43.06
C SER A 407 -3.28 -17.88 -43.40
N THR A 408 -4.01 -18.14 -44.47
CA THR A 408 -5.22 -17.42 -44.90
C THR A 408 -6.30 -17.49 -43.82
N PRO A 409 -6.89 -16.37 -43.37
CA PRO A 409 -8.03 -16.41 -42.45
C PRO A 409 -9.27 -16.96 -43.15
N THR A 410 -9.88 -17.98 -42.54
CA THR A 410 -11.16 -18.57 -42.93
C THR A 410 -12.29 -17.55 -42.75
N PRO A 411 -13.21 -17.37 -43.72
CA PRO A 411 -14.32 -16.43 -43.59
C PRO A 411 -15.28 -16.88 -42.47
N THR A 412 -15.61 -15.93 -41.60
CA THR A 412 -16.61 -16.08 -40.53
C THR A 412 -18.01 -16.14 -41.16
N PRO A 413 -18.86 -17.14 -40.81
CA PRO A 413 -20.22 -17.19 -41.32
C PRO A 413 -21.09 -16.07 -40.76
N THR A 414 -21.73 -15.34 -41.67
CA THR A 414 -22.74 -14.31 -41.42
C THR A 414 -23.95 -14.90 -40.69
N PRO A 415 -24.46 -14.30 -39.59
CA PRO A 415 -25.69 -14.75 -38.97
C PRO A 415 -26.89 -14.47 -39.88
N SER A 416 -27.64 -15.55 -40.14
CA SER A 416 -28.87 -15.61 -40.91
C SER A 416 -30.03 -14.85 -40.24
N ALA A 417 -30.79 -14.10 -41.03
CA ALA A 417 -32.00 -13.41 -40.60
C ALA A 417 -33.06 -14.42 -40.13
N THR A 418 -33.54 -14.24 -38.90
CA THR A 418 -34.68 -14.99 -38.36
C THR A 418 -35.99 -14.28 -38.75
N PRO A 419 -37.01 -14.98 -39.26
CA PRO A 419 -38.19 -14.38 -39.87
C PRO A 419 -39.15 -13.75 -38.86
N THR A 420 -39.62 -12.55 -39.20
CA THR A 420 -40.70 -11.80 -38.55
C THR A 420 -42.02 -12.58 -38.64
N ARG A 421 -42.64 -12.88 -37.50
CA ARG A 421 -44.05 -13.33 -37.46
C ARG A 421 -44.96 -12.12 -37.28
N THR A 422 -45.75 -11.85 -38.32
CA THR A 422 -46.93 -10.99 -38.29
C THR A 422 -48.10 -11.74 -37.64
N PRO A 423 -48.83 -11.12 -36.70
CA PRO A 423 -50.26 -11.39 -36.57
C PRO A 423 -51.09 -10.11 -36.66
N THR A 424 -51.90 -10.10 -37.73
CA THR A 424 -53.34 -9.78 -37.86
C THR A 424 -54.04 -8.87 -36.84
N ALA A 425 -54.91 -8.02 -37.39
CA ALA A 425 -55.66 -6.95 -36.72
C ALA A 425 -57.00 -7.35 -36.07
N THR A 426 -57.43 -6.51 -35.10
CA THR A 426 -58.83 -6.10 -34.74
C THR A 426 -59.62 -7.11 -33.86
N PRO A 427 -60.44 -6.71 -32.83
CA PRO A 427 -61.29 -5.50 -32.75
C PRO A 427 -61.32 -4.67 -31.44
N THR A 428 -61.86 -3.46 -31.64
CA THR A 428 -62.35 -2.42 -30.72
C THR A 428 -63.27 -2.94 -29.59
N PRO A 429 -63.17 -2.35 -28.38
CA PRO A 429 -64.36 -1.69 -27.83
C PRO A 429 -64.10 -0.30 -27.21
N THR A 430 -65.01 0.62 -27.50
CA THR A 430 -65.31 1.89 -26.80
C THR A 430 -66.46 1.57 -25.82
N PRO A 431 -66.54 2.09 -24.55
CA PRO A 431 -66.72 3.52 -24.29
C PRO A 431 -66.11 4.12 -22.99
N THR A 432 -65.72 5.39 -23.13
CA THR A 432 -65.99 6.58 -22.30
C THR A 432 -66.15 6.44 -20.78
N ARG A 433 -65.24 7.09 -20.03
CA ARG A 433 -65.59 7.91 -18.87
C ARG A 433 -64.79 9.21 -18.88
N THR A 434 -65.54 10.31 -18.95
CA THR A 434 -65.09 11.68 -18.76
C THR A 434 -64.85 11.95 -17.28
N PRO A 435 -63.71 12.57 -16.91
CA PRO A 435 -63.72 13.59 -15.88
C PRO A 435 -63.22 14.93 -16.44
N THR A 436 -64.01 15.94 -16.15
CA THR A 436 -63.86 17.36 -16.47
C THR A 436 -62.49 17.91 -16.06
N ALA A 437 -61.76 18.52 -17.00
CA ALA A 437 -60.55 19.28 -16.70
C ALA A 437 -60.93 20.69 -16.23
N THR A 438 -60.56 21.01 -14.98
CA THR A 438 -60.54 22.34 -14.40
C THR A 438 -59.63 23.27 -15.21
N PRO A 439 -60.01 24.54 -15.50
CA PRO A 439 -59.15 25.45 -16.26
C PRO A 439 -57.85 25.72 -15.50
N THR A 440 -56.72 25.38 -16.14
CA THR A 440 -55.37 25.70 -15.66
C THR A 440 -55.03 27.14 -16.07
N PRO A 441 -54.48 28.00 -15.21
CA PRO A 441 -54.18 29.38 -15.55
C PRO A 441 -53.11 29.48 -16.64
N THR A 442 -53.44 30.16 -17.73
CA THR A 442 -52.52 30.49 -18.82
C THR A 442 -51.41 31.40 -18.28
N ARG A 443 -50.19 30.87 -18.12
CA ARG A 443 -49.00 31.67 -17.88
C ARG A 443 -48.58 32.34 -19.18
N THR A 444 -48.63 33.67 -19.21
CA THR A 444 -48.04 34.54 -20.22
C THR A 444 -46.54 34.17 -20.38
N PRO A 445 -46.03 33.92 -21.59
CA PRO A 445 -44.61 33.64 -21.79
C PRO A 445 -43.81 34.89 -21.43
N THR A 446 -43.04 34.80 -20.34
CA THR A 446 -42.03 35.79 -20.00
C THR A 446 -40.84 35.56 -20.92
N ALA A 447 -40.32 36.63 -21.55
CA ALA A 447 -39.19 36.55 -22.46
C ALA A 447 -38.01 35.84 -21.81
N THR A 448 -37.59 34.72 -22.41
CA THR A 448 -36.38 33.99 -22.06
C THR A 448 -35.18 34.91 -22.24
N PRO A 449 -34.35 35.16 -21.21
CA PRO A 449 -33.15 35.97 -21.37
C PRO A 449 -32.19 35.26 -22.35
N THR A 450 -31.71 36.02 -23.33
CA THR A 450 -30.68 35.61 -24.28
C THR A 450 -29.47 35.07 -23.52
N PRO A 451 -28.97 33.85 -23.82
CA PRO A 451 -27.82 33.29 -23.11
C PRO A 451 -26.61 34.21 -23.34
N THR A 452 -26.13 34.81 -22.25
CA THR A 452 -24.85 35.51 -22.25
C THR A 452 -23.76 34.48 -22.50
N ARG A 453 -22.91 34.72 -23.50
CA ARG A 453 -21.79 33.83 -23.84
C ARG A 453 -20.90 33.66 -22.60
N THR A 454 -20.94 32.48 -22.00
CA THR A 454 -19.97 32.05 -21.00
C THR A 454 -18.57 32.15 -21.63
N PRO A 455 -17.59 32.79 -20.98
CA PRO A 455 -16.23 32.82 -21.50
C PRO A 455 -15.73 31.39 -21.67
N THR A 456 -15.20 31.11 -22.86
CA THR A 456 -14.51 29.85 -23.17
C THR A 456 -13.48 29.57 -22.08
N PRO A 457 -13.48 28.39 -21.43
CA PRO A 457 -12.46 28.08 -20.44
C PRO A 457 -11.10 28.12 -21.14
N THR A 458 -10.26 29.06 -20.71
CA THR A 458 -8.84 29.07 -21.06
C THR A 458 -8.28 27.70 -20.69
N ARG A 459 -7.74 26.99 -21.68
CA ARG A 459 -7.08 25.69 -21.46
C ARG A 459 -6.08 25.84 -20.32
N THR A 460 -6.38 25.21 -19.19
CA THR A 460 -5.38 24.94 -18.15
C THR A 460 -4.22 24.24 -18.84
N PRO A 461 -2.96 24.68 -18.67
CA PRO A 461 -1.83 24.01 -19.27
C PRO A 461 -1.89 22.53 -18.89
N SER A 462 -1.86 21.68 -19.92
CA SER A 462 -1.71 20.24 -19.76
C SER A 462 -0.57 20.00 -18.80
N ALA A 463 -0.79 19.21 -17.74
CA ALA A 463 0.28 18.77 -16.88
C ALA A 463 1.39 18.21 -17.78
N THR A 464 2.58 18.80 -17.69
CA THR A 464 3.80 18.27 -18.27
C THR A 464 3.85 16.79 -17.89
N PRO A 465 4.01 15.85 -18.84
CA PRO A 465 4.12 14.44 -18.50
C PRO A 465 5.22 14.32 -17.45
N THR A 466 4.86 13.82 -16.26
CA THR A 466 5.85 13.44 -15.26
C THR A 466 6.80 12.48 -15.96
N PRO A 467 8.12 12.78 -16.02
CA PRO A 467 9.05 11.91 -16.72
C PRO A 467 8.87 10.50 -16.17
N THR A 468 8.61 9.54 -17.05
CA THR A 468 8.68 8.12 -16.73
C THR A 468 10.00 7.91 -15.99
N PRO A 469 10.02 7.29 -14.79
CA PRO A 469 11.27 7.06 -14.09
C PRO A 469 12.19 6.32 -15.05
N VAL A 470 13.26 6.99 -15.47
CA VAL A 470 14.24 6.42 -16.38
C VAL A 470 14.81 5.24 -15.62
N ARG A 471 14.68 4.04 -16.19
CA ARG A 471 15.28 2.83 -15.62
C ARG A 471 16.77 3.13 -15.44
N ASP A 472 17.23 3.09 -14.21
CA ASP A 472 18.64 3.26 -13.92
C ASP A 472 19.40 2.07 -14.50
N THR A 473 20.28 2.35 -15.46
CA THR A 473 21.17 1.39 -16.10
C THR A 473 22.63 1.70 -15.81
N THR A 474 22.91 2.64 -14.91
CA THR A 474 24.27 3.07 -14.59
C THR A 474 24.85 2.12 -13.57
N ALA A 475 25.95 1.45 -13.90
CA ALA A 475 26.61 0.58 -12.92
C ALA A 475 27.36 1.43 -11.87
N PRO A 476 27.27 1.08 -10.57
CA PRO A 476 27.97 1.82 -9.52
C PRO A 476 29.48 1.62 -9.64
N VAL A 477 30.28 2.63 -9.32
CA VAL A 477 31.75 2.58 -9.34
C VAL A 477 32.27 2.29 -7.93
N ALA A 478 33.24 1.37 -7.83
CA ALA A 478 33.94 1.07 -6.58
C ALA A 478 35.46 1.09 -6.73
N ARG A 479 36.16 1.40 -5.63
CA ARG A 479 37.61 1.24 -5.51
C ARG A 479 37.98 0.64 -4.16
N ILE A 480 38.98 -0.24 -4.15
CA ILE A 480 39.56 -0.77 -2.92
C ILE A 480 40.54 0.26 -2.37
N THR A 481 40.39 0.62 -1.10
CA THR A 481 41.24 1.59 -0.38
C THR A 481 42.19 0.93 0.61
N SER A 482 41.89 -0.31 1.05
CA SER A 482 42.78 -1.09 1.91
C SER A 482 42.63 -2.59 1.66
N PRO A 483 43.71 -3.38 1.71
CA PRO A 483 45.10 -2.93 1.82
C PRO A 483 45.56 -2.21 0.53
N ALA A 484 46.67 -1.47 0.60
CA ALA A 484 47.24 -0.83 -0.58
C ALA A 484 47.66 -1.88 -1.62
N ALA A 485 47.59 -1.55 -2.91
CA ALA A 485 48.04 -2.45 -3.97
C ALA A 485 49.53 -2.83 -3.76
N GLY A 486 49.83 -4.14 -3.86
CA GLY A 486 51.14 -4.72 -3.61
C GLY A 486 51.40 -5.13 -2.15
N SER A 487 50.45 -4.89 -1.23
CA SER A 487 50.65 -5.22 0.19
C SER A 487 50.86 -6.71 0.43
N THR A 488 51.72 -7.04 1.41
CA THR A 488 51.86 -8.40 1.94
C THR A 488 51.07 -8.54 3.23
N VAL A 489 50.24 -9.58 3.34
CA VAL A 489 49.31 -9.79 4.46
C VAL A 489 49.49 -11.19 5.07
N VAL A 490 49.33 -11.28 6.39
CA VAL A 490 49.43 -12.53 7.18
C VAL A 490 48.41 -12.49 8.31
N GLY A 491 47.81 -13.64 8.63
CA GLY A 491 46.87 -13.77 9.73
C GLY A 491 45.50 -13.24 9.34
N THR A 492 45.17 -12.01 9.72
CA THR A 492 43.87 -11.38 9.46
C THR A 492 44.06 -10.07 8.71
N VAL A 493 43.31 -9.89 7.63
CA VAL A 493 43.32 -8.67 6.81
C VAL A 493 41.91 -8.09 6.73
N THR A 494 41.80 -6.77 6.80
CA THR A 494 40.55 -6.06 6.54
C THR A 494 40.63 -5.41 5.16
N LEU A 495 39.79 -5.91 4.25
CA LEU A 495 39.55 -5.32 2.95
C LEU A 495 38.59 -4.15 3.13
N VAL A 496 38.92 -2.98 2.60
CA VAL A 496 38.08 -1.79 2.62
C VAL A 496 37.93 -1.27 1.21
N ALA A 497 36.70 -1.00 0.80
CA ALA A 497 36.38 -0.36 -0.47
C ALA A 497 35.43 0.81 -0.23
N VAL A 498 35.46 1.79 -1.13
CA VAL A 498 34.41 2.79 -1.23
C VAL A 498 33.70 2.61 -2.57
N SER A 499 32.40 2.87 -2.56
CA SER A 499 31.52 2.72 -3.71
C SER A 499 30.58 3.90 -3.79
N ASP A 500 29.88 4.05 -4.91
CA ASP A 500 28.86 5.08 -5.07
C ASP A 500 27.78 4.98 -3.97
N PRO A 501 27.21 6.10 -3.50
CA PRO A 501 26.27 6.13 -2.36
C PRO A 501 24.99 5.30 -2.54
N ASP A 502 24.61 5.03 -3.78
CA ASP A 502 23.46 4.22 -4.18
C ASP A 502 23.75 2.70 -4.19
N SER A 503 25.00 2.30 -3.99
CA SER A 503 25.41 0.91 -3.86
C SER A 503 24.68 0.24 -2.68
N ALA A 504 23.89 -0.79 -2.97
CA ALA A 504 23.12 -1.55 -2.01
C ALA A 504 23.92 -2.70 -1.38
N SER A 505 24.90 -3.25 -2.10
CA SER A 505 25.80 -4.29 -1.59
C SER A 505 27.16 -4.24 -2.28
N LEU A 506 28.19 -4.80 -1.63
CA LEU A 506 29.53 -4.94 -2.22
C LEU A 506 30.14 -6.27 -1.79
N VAL A 507 30.69 -7.03 -2.75
CA VAL A 507 31.35 -8.31 -2.50
C VAL A 507 32.81 -8.25 -2.96
N PHE A 508 33.73 -8.75 -2.13
CA PHE A 508 35.14 -8.90 -2.48
C PHE A 508 35.42 -10.26 -3.11
N TRP A 509 36.29 -10.27 -4.12
CA TRP A 509 36.66 -11.46 -4.90
C TRP A 509 38.17 -11.54 -5.10
N SER A 510 38.72 -12.75 -5.11
CA SER A 510 40.08 -13.06 -5.61
C SER A 510 39.95 -13.84 -6.91
N GLY A 511 40.23 -13.21 -8.05
CA GLY A 511 39.92 -13.79 -9.37
C GLY A 511 38.43 -14.19 -9.48
N THR A 512 38.16 -15.48 -9.66
CA THR A 512 36.80 -16.05 -9.70
C THR A 512 36.29 -16.54 -8.34
N THR A 513 37.11 -16.49 -7.29
CA THR A 513 36.76 -16.99 -5.95
C THR A 513 36.16 -15.87 -5.11
N ARG A 514 34.97 -16.08 -4.54
CA ARG A 514 34.34 -15.13 -3.63
C ARG A 514 35.06 -15.13 -2.28
N ILE A 515 35.52 -13.97 -1.83
CA ILE A 515 36.11 -13.78 -0.49
C ILE A 515 34.99 -13.57 0.53
N GLY A 516 34.04 -12.67 0.24
CA GLY A 516 32.90 -12.39 1.12
C GLY A 516 32.21 -11.06 0.84
N ALA A 517 31.08 -10.83 1.49
CA ALA A 517 30.36 -9.56 1.41
C ALA A 517 30.95 -8.55 2.40
N GLY A 518 31.17 -7.31 1.96
CA GLY A 518 31.54 -6.21 2.84
C GLY A 518 30.33 -5.76 3.66
N LYS A 519 30.58 -5.30 4.89
CA LYS A 519 29.61 -4.58 5.70
C LYS A 519 29.83 -3.08 5.51
N GLN A 520 28.75 -2.34 5.23
CA GLN A 520 28.83 -0.89 5.13
C GLN A 520 29.03 -0.27 6.52
N ALA A 521 30.03 0.59 6.65
CA ALA A 521 30.29 1.40 7.83
C ALA A 521 29.52 2.73 7.74
N ALA A 522 29.45 3.45 8.87
CA ALA A 522 28.72 4.72 8.96
C ALA A 522 29.31 5.83 8.05
N ASP A 523 30.58 5.71 7.65
CA ASP A 523 31.25 6.61 6.71
C ASP A 523 31.01 6.26 5.23
N GLY A 524 30.17 5.25 4.96
CA GLY A 524 29.85 4.78 3.61
C GLY A 524 30.87 3.79 3.01
N SER A 525 31.97 3.50 3.70
CA SER A 525 32.94 2.49 3.27
C SER A 525 32.42 1.07 3.51
N TRP A 526 32.91 0.12 2.73
CA TRP A 526 32.58 -1.30 2.81
C TRP A 526 33.77 -2.07 3.33
N ALA A 527 33.62 -2.73 4.48
CA ALA A 527 34.71 -3.46 5.12
C ALA A 527 34.42 -4.96 5.25
N LEU A 528 35.42 -5.79 4.99
CA LEU A 528 35.40 -7.23 5.23
C LEU A 528 36.70 -7.66 5.90
N THR A 529 36.61 -8.19 7.12
CA THR A 529 37.74 -8.81 7.81
C THR A 529 37.77 -10.31 7.53
N VAL A 530 38.90 -10.80 7.03
CA VAL A 530 39.07 -12.20 6.59
C VAL A 530 40.42 -12.77 7.03
N SER A 531 40.43 -14.07 7.34
CA SER A 531 41.66 -14.82 7.63
C SER A 531 42.40 -15.18 6.34
N THR A 532 43.71 -14.93 6.29
CA THR A 532 44.58 -15.33 5.19
C THR A 532 44.87 -16.84 5.19
N GLY A 533 44.56 -17.56 6.28
CA GLY A 533 44.84 -18.99 6.43
C GLY A 533 44.07 -19.89 5.44
N GLY A 534 42.98 -19.38 4.86
CA GLY A 534 42.21 -20.08 3.82
C GLY A 534 42.71 -19.87 2.39
N PHE A 535 43.77 -19.07 2.19
CA PHE A 535 44.30 -18.71 0.88
C PHE A 535 45.68 -19.30 0.67
N ALA A 536 45.96 -19.76 -0.56
CA ALA A 536 47.29 -20.23 -0.93
C ALA A 536 48.32 -19.10 -0.77
N LYS A 537 49.56 -19.44 -0.39
CA LYS A 537 50.65 -18.45 -0.34
C LYS A 537 50.95 -17.94 -1.75
N GLY A 538 51.20 -16.64 -1.89
CA GLY A 538 51.47 -16.00 -3.18
C GLY A 538 50.54 -14.83 -3.48
N SER A 539 50.53 -14.43 -4.75
CA SER A 539 49.85 -13.22 -5.24
C SER A 539 48.37 -13.49 -5.53
N HIS A 540 47.49 -12.61 -5.02
CA HIS A 540 46.03 -12.68 -5.19
C HIS A 540 45.51 -11.37 -5.79
N PRO A 541 44.83 -11.42 -6.96
CA PRO A 541 44.16 -10.25 -7.52
C PRO A 541 42.81 -10.04 -6.85
N VAL A 542 42.69 -8.99 -6.02
CA VAL A 542 41.47 -8.66 -5.29
C VAL A 542 40.66 -7.60 -6.03
N THR A 543 39.36 -7.84 -6.21
CA THR A 543 38.39 -6.90 -6.79
C THR A 543 37.19 -6.71 -5.87
N ALA A 544 36.54 -5.56 -5.96
CA ALA A 544 35.27 -5.26 -5.33
C ALA A 544 34.16 -5.19 -6.40
N LYS A 545 33.03 -5.85 -6.15
CA LYS A 545 31.87 -5.88 -7.05
C LYS A 545 30.66 -5.29 -6.35
N PRO A 546 30.37 -3.98 -6.55
CA PRO A 546 29.16 -3.36 -6.03
C PRO A 546 27.92 -3.73 -6.86
N VAL A 547 26.77 -3.70 -6.20
CA VAL A 547 25.44 -3.78 -6.81
C VAL A 547 24.62 -2.62 -6.28
N ASP A 548 24.03 -1.81 -7.14
CA ASP A 548 23.15 -0.71 -6.75
C ASP A 548 21.72 -1.19 -6.42
N ARG A 549 20.83 -0.26 -6.07
CA ARG A 549 19.42 -0.57 -5.76
C ARG A 549 18.59 -0.94 -7.01
N ALA A 550 19.06 -0.60 -8.21
CA ALA A 550 18.43 -0.94 -9.47
C ALA A 550 18.91 -2.30 -10.02
N GLY A 551 19.91 -2.92 -9.39
CA GLY A 551 20.51 -4.18 -9.76
C GLY A 551 21.66 -4.07 -10.77
N ASN A 552 22.14 -2.87 -11.10
CA ASN A 552 23.32 -2.72 -11.94
C ASN A 552 24.57 -3.10 -11.14
N THR A 553 25.54 -3.70 -11.83
CA THR A 553 26.74 -4.25 -11.21
C THR A 553 27.98 -3.79 -11.96
N SER A 554 29.08 -3.59 -11.24
CA SER A 554 30.40 -3.34 -11.84
C SER A 554 31.48 -4.23 -11.20
N THR A 555 32.70 -4.09 -11.67
CA THR A 555 33.89 -4.66 -11.04
C THR A 555 34.95 -3.57 -10.95
N SER A 556 35.50 -3.34 -9.76
CA SER A 556 36.58 -2.38 -9.54
C SER A 556 37.85 -2.79 -10.29
N ALA A 557 38.79 -1.86 -10.44
CA ALA A 557 40.17 -2.24 -10.73
C ALA A 557 40.69 -3.26 -9.70
N ALA A 558 41.46 -4.24 -10.17
CA ALA A 558 42.07 -5.22 -9.29
C ALA A 558 43.28 -4.62 -8.57
N ILE A 559 43.41 -4.91 -7.28
CA ILE A 559 44.66 -4.71 -6.54
C ILE A 559 45.33 -6.06 -6.34
N THR A 560 46.66 -6.10 -6.36
CA THR A 560 47.40 -7.32 -6.03
C THR A 560 47.71 -7.35 -4.54
N VAL A 561 47.41 -8.45 -3.85
CA VAL A 561 47.74 -8.67 -2.44
C VAL A 561 48.52 -9.96 -2.31
N THR A 562 49.65 -9.96 -1.60
CA THR A 562 50.49 -11.16 -1.42
C THR A 562 50.22 -11.80 -0.05
N VAL A 563 49.78 -13.05 -0.02
CA VAL A 563 49.61 -13.84 1.22
C VAL A 563 50.91 -14.58 1.54
N ARG A 564 51.40 -14.49 2.78
CA ARG A 564 52.64 -15.16 3.24
C ARG A 564 52.41 -16.26 4.29
#